data_AF-A0A165F3E0-F1
#
_entry.id   AF-A0A165F3E0-F1
#
_cell.length_a   1.000
_cell.length_b   1.000
_cell.length_c   1.000
_cell.angle_alpha   90.00
_cell.angle_beta   90.00
_cell.angle_gamma   90.00
#
_symmetry.space_group_name_H-M   'P 1'
#
loop_
_entity.id
_entity.type
_entity.pdbx_description
1 polymer ?
#
loop_
_entity_poly.entity_id
_entity_poly.type
_entity_poly.pdbx_seq_one_letter_code
_entity_poly.pdbx_strand_id
1 'polypeptide(L)'
;MTTAWDGWPNGIVKWHFTNAEAAETKDAMIHWAFQNHGSKKGNSEADRWEDGKQFYRHCLGAIKCSNPECSIVVHPVTCKTALEHQLAMPCKCGSKLHHLRCHASMTLWKYKHRLYHPSVGPLRLIVGVPTLIGPGHSVADISSVLLNIDRVKKEQQKLTSTIAKGGDELIAGFAEFEENNLRFIIHKTFGSVTVICMQSTMLLAQIVKDCILDDGLNGLVSDAAHGFWEDRNAVLIITSGYSPLLNRWVPGILSYVNGRSSEHFKHHFYALFKSIAEEAKRRGIVLTDELFSGVIDFSEAERDGFVAAFVCFWQSQSEDKHSEHELLEAASKHLHGCAQHFAHQSHMLDGSVAWFLRINLIYFASI
;
A
#
# COMPACT_ATOMS: atom_id res chain seq x y z
N MET A 1 25.76 -13.77 -24.39
CA MET A 1 25.07 -14.97 -23.88
C MET A 1 24.23 -14.53 -22.69
N THR A 2 22.95 -14.20 -22.92
CA THR A 2 22.01 -13.82 -21.87
C THR A 2 21.46 -15.10 -21.26
N THR A 3 22.16 -15.64 -20.25
CA THR A 3 21.58 -16.63 -19.36
C THR A 3 20.34 -16.00 -18.72
N ALA A 4 19.19 -16.69 -18.75
CA ALA A 4 18.01 -16.22 -18.04
C ALA A 4 18.34 -16.05 -16.54
N TRP A 5 17.76 -15.05 -15.88
CA TRP A 5 17.96 -14.84 -14.45
C TRP A 5 17.33 -15.98 -13.66
N ASP A 6 18.15 -16.75 -12.95
CA ASP A 6 17.74 -17.91 -12.14
C ASP A 6 17.77 -17.62 -10.63
N GLY A 7 18.11 -16.39 -10.23
CA GLY A 7 18.23 -15.98 -8.83
C GLY A 7 19.49 -16.47 -8.11
N TRP A 8 20.43 -17.13 -8.81
CA TRP A 8 21.68 -17.67 -8.25
C TRP A 8 22.92 -17.04 -8.92
N PRO A 9 23.14 -15.71 -8.79
CA PRO A 9 24.33 -15.09 -9.35
C PRO A 9 25.60 -15.70 -8.73
N ASN A 10 26.53 -16.13 -9.58
CA ASN A 10 27.80 -16.72 -9.16
C ASN A 10 28.95 -16.13 -9.97
N GLY A 11 30.07 -15.85 -9.30
CA GLY A 11 31.22 -15.16 -9.88
C GLY A 11 31.05 -13.63 -9.99
N ILE A 12 31.97 -12.99 -10.70
CA ILE A 12 31.94 -11.54 -10.95
C ILE A 12 31.02 -11.28 -12.15
N VAL A 13 29.75 -10.99 -11.86
CA VAL A 13 28.72 -10.78 -12.87
C VAL A 13 28.12 -9.38 -12.76
N LYS A 14 27.72 -8.82 -13.90
CA LYS A 14 26.98 -7.55 -13.98
C LYS A 14 25.70 -7.79 -14.76
N TRP A 15 24.60 -7.31 -14.20
CA TRP A 15 23.27 -7.46 -14.78
C TRP A 15 22.62 -6.09 -14.85
N HIS A 16 21.87 -5.88 -15.92
CA HIS A 16 21.05 -4.71 -16.12
C HIS A 16 19.61 -5.20 -16.26
N PHE A 17 18.73 -4.69 -15.41
CA PHE A 17 17.31 -5.04 -15.42
C PHE A 17 16.52 -3.81 -15.82
N THR A 18 15.62 -3.96 -16.79
CA THR A 18 14.52 -3.03 -16.98
C THR A 18 13.53 -3.13 -15.82
N ASN A 19 12.67 -2.13 -15.64
CA ASN A 19 11.64 -2.17 -14.60
C ASN A 19 10.70 -3.39 -14.73
N ALA A 20 10.41 -3.81 -15.97
CA ALA A 20 9.57 -4.98 -16.25
C ALA A 20 10.27 -6.29 -15.85
N GLU A 21 11.54 -6.46 -16.23
CA GLU A 21 12.34 -7.63 -15.84
C GLU A 21 12.59 -7.66 -14.32
N ALA A 22 12.77 -6.50 -13.69
CA ALA A 22 12.86 -6.40 -12.24
C ALA A 22 11.56 -6.90 -11.59
N ALA A 23 10.39 -6.44 -12.05
CA ALA A 23 9.10 -6.90 -11.53
C ALA A 23 8.90 -8.41 -11.71
N GLU A 24 9.22 -8.95 -12.90
CA GLU A 24 9.12 -10.39 -13.20
C GLU A 24 10.05 -11.23 -12.31
N THR A 25 11.25 -10.72 -12.02
CA THR A 25 12.25 -11.38 -11.16
C THR A 25 12.10 -11.04 -9.68
N LYS A 26 10.99 -10.39 -9.27
CA LYS A 26 10.72 -9.93 -7.89
C LYS A 26 11.84 -9.03 -7.36
N ASP A 27 12.13 -7.97 -8.10
CA ASP A 27 13.19 -6.98 -7.89
C ASP A 27 14.61 -7.60 -7.87
N ALA A 28 14.91 -8.41 -8.88
CA ALA A 28 16.15 -9.19 -8.96
C ALA A 28 16.37 -9.98 -7.66
N MET A 29 15.36 -10.78 -7.30
CA MET A 29 15.41 -11.63 -6.11
C MET A 29 16.61 -12.58 -6.21
N ILE A 30 17.36 -12.67 -5.12
CA ILE A 30 18.53 -13.53 -5.00
C ILE A 30 18.26 -14.57 -3.93
N HIS A 31 18.61 -15.81 -4.23
CA HIS A 31 18.40 -16.96 -3.35
C HIS A 31 19.56 -17.21 -2.36
N TRP A 32 20.71 -16.55 -2.56
CA TRP A 32 21.78 -16.54 -1.56
C TRP A 32 21.31 -15.87 -0.27
N ALA A 33 21.80 -16.36 0.86
CA ALA A 33 21.62 -15.66 2.13
C ALA A 33 22.42 -14.37 2.14
N PHE A 34 21.77 -13.22 2.34
CA PHE A 34 22.48 -11.95 2.43
C PHE A 34 21.93 -11.02 3.50
N GLN A 35 22.81 -10.14 3.98
CA GLN A 35 22.45 -9.01 4.80
C GLN A 35 22.36 -7.75 3.94
N ASN A 36 21.24 -7.04 4.04
CA ASN A 36 21.03 -5.77 3.34
C ASN A 36 21.61 -4.61 4.16
N HIS A 37 22.31 -3.71 3.49
CA HIS A 37 22.72 -2.42 4.02
C HIS A 37 22.20 -1.32 3.10
N GLY A 38 21.32 -0.48 3.64
CA GLY A 38 20.84 0.71 2.93
C GLY A 38 21.94 1.77 2.89
N SER A 39 22.24 2.32 1.70
CA SER A 39 23.10 3.50 1.59
C SER A 39 22.27 4.76 1.74
N LYS A 40 22.81 5.76 2.46
CA LYS A 40 22.27 7.13 2.39
C LYS A 40 22.69 7.84 1.10
N LYS A 41 23.68 7.34 0.36
CA LYS A 41 24.21 7.94 -0.87
C LYS A 41 23.38 7.58 -2.10
N GLY A 42 23.35 8.50 -3.07
CA GLY A 42 22.70 8.35 -4.37
C GLY A 42 21.20 8.69 -4.35
N ASN A 43 20.66 8.92 -5.55
CA ASN A 43 19.27 9.30 -5.79
C ASN A 43 18.61 8.24 -6.70
N SER A 44 17.44 7.72 -6.30
CA SER A 44 16.71 6.76 -7.14
C SER A 44 16.23 7.38 -8.44
N GLU A 45 16.11 8.71 -8.48
CA GLU A 45 15.74 9.50 -9.65
C GLU A 45 16.94 9.99 -10.46
N ALA A 46 18.15 9.51 -10.19
CA ALA A 46 19.34 9.92 -10.94
C ALA A 46 19.32 9.40 -12.39
N ASP A 47 19.72 10.24 -13.34
CA ASP A 47 19.75 9.91 -14.78
C ASP A 47 20.96 9.02 -15.17
N ARG A 48 21.94 8.90 -14.27
CA ARG A 48 23.13 8.04 -14.40
C ARG A 48 23.14 7.00 -13.30
N TRP A 49 23.55 5.78 -13.60
CA TRP A 49 23.58 4.69 -12.62
C TRP A 49 24.62 4.96 -11.52
N GLU A 50 25.71 5.67 -11.85
CA GLU A 50 26.76 6.06 -10.90
C GLU A 50 26.22 6.93 -9.76
N ASP A 51 25.25 7.79 -10.09
CA ASP A 51 24.56 8.70 -9.17
C ASP A 51 23.30 8.07 -8.55
N GLY A 52 22.97 6.85 -8.98
CA GLY A 52 21.84 6.05 -8.55
C GLY A 52 21.86 5.71 -7.06
N LYS A 53 20.68 5.46 -6.49
CA LYS A 53 20.55 4.99 -5.11
C LYS A 53 21.24 3.64 -4.95
N GLN A 54 22.20 3.56 -4.04
CA GLN A 54 23.00 2.36 -3.84
C GLN A 54 22.46 1.51 -2.69
N PHE A 55 22.48 0.20 -2.89
CA PHE A 55 22.20 -0.80 -1.86
C PHE A 55 23.33 -1.81 -1.86
N TYR A 56 23.81 -2.17 -0.66
CA TYR A 56 24.85 -3.18 -0.52
C TYR A 56 24.25 -4.44 0.08
N ARG A 57 24.66 -5.58 -0.45
CA ARG A 57 24.32 -6.90 0.06
C ARG A 57 25.60 -7.66 0.33
N HIS A 58 25.72 -8.22 1.53
CA HIS A 58 26.83 -9.11 1.89
C HIS A 58 26.31 -10.54 2.01
N CYS A 59 26.94 -11.47 1.31
CA CYS A 59 26.57 -12.88 1.40
C CYS A 59 26.92 -13.41 2.80
N LEU A 60 25.95 -14.00 3.49
CA LEU A 60 26.14 -14.63 4.78
C LEU A 60 26.79 -16.01 4.65
N GLY A 61 26.88 -16.57 3.44
CA GLY A 61 27.40 -17.92 3.21
C GLY A 61 26.36 -18.98 3.55
N ALA A 62 26.81 -20.08 4.15
CA ALA A 62 25.96 -21.24 4.43
C ALA A 62 26.28 -21.87 5.79
N ILE A 63 25.31 -22.55 6.39
CA ILE A 63 25.54 -23.37 7.57
C ILE A 63 25.62 -24.83 7.14
N LYS A 64 26.69 -25.54 7.52
CA LYS A 64 26.85 -26.96 7.24
C LYS A 64 26.91 -27.77 8.52
N CYS A 65 26.50 -29.03 8.42
CA CYS A 65 26.72 -29.99 9.48
C CYS A 65 28.22 -30.32 9.65
N SER A 66 28.66 -30.56 10.88
CA SER A 66 30.01 -31.02 11.19
C SER A 66 30.27 -32.47 10.77
N ASN A 67 29.21 -33.26 10.56
CA ASN A 67 29.32 -34.64 10.09
C ASN A 67 29.52 -34.65 8.56
N PRO A 68 30.64 -35.17 8.04
CA PRO A 68 30.92 -35.20 6.60
C PRO A 68 29.94 -36.06 5.81
N GLU A 69 29.31 -37.07 6.44
CA GLU A 69 28.29 -37.93 5.82
C GLU A 69 26.90 -37.25 5.79
N CYS A 70 26.76 -36.08 6.44
CA CYS A 70 25.51 -35.33 6.49
C CYS A 70 25.50 -34.21 5.44
N SER A 71 24.67 -34.35 4.41
CA SER A 71 24.51 -33.38 3.32
C SER A 71 23.63 -32.17 3.66
N ILE A 72 23.22 -32.00 4.92
CA ILE A 72 22.34 -30.91 5.32
C ILE A 72 23.10 -29.57 5.24
N VAL A 73 22.56 -28.68 4.40
CA VAL A 73 22.96 -27.29 4.30
C VAL A 73 21.76 -26.43 4.71
N VAL A 74 21.99 -25.50 5.63
CA VAL A 74 20.96 -24.62 6.16
C VAL A 74 21.28 -23.18 5.78
N HIS A 75 20.23 -22.44 5.42
CA HIS A 75 20.32 -21.02 5.12
C HIS A 75 20.52 -20.21 6.41
N PRO A 76 21.60 -19.41 6.52
CA PRO A 76 21.77 -18.51 7.66
C PRO A 76 20.61 -17.52 7.78
N VAL A 77 20.14 -17.29 9.00
CA VAL A 77 19.22 -16.18 9.29
C VAL A 77 19.98 -14.84 9.33
N THR A 78 19.29 -13.76 8.99
CA THR A 78 19.92 -12.43 8.80
C THR A 78 20.18 -11.68 10.11
N CYS A 79 19.40 -11.96 11.17
CA CYS A 79 19.57 -11.37 12.48
C CYS A 79 20.68 -12.09 13.27
N LYS A 80 21.62 -11.33 13.83
CA LYS A 80 22.80 -11.89 14.52
C LYS A 80 22.43 -12.79 15.71
N THR A 81 21.53 -12.35 16.57
CA THR A 81 21.09 -13.13 17.75
C THR A 81 20.35 -14.40 17.34
N ALA A 82 19.52 -14.32 16.29
CA ALA A 82 18.85 -15.49 15.73
C ALA A 82 19.85 -16.48 15.10
N LEU A 83 20.93 -15.98 14.48
CA LEU A 83 21.97 -16.81 13.89
C LEU A 83 22.76 -17.57 14.98
N GLU A 84 23.09 -16.91 16.08
CA GLU A 84 23.72 -17.55 17.24
C GLU A 84 22.84 -18.66 17.80
N HIS A 85 21.53 -18.41 17.94
CA HIS A 85 20.57 -19.45 18.34
C HIS A 85 20.50 -20.58 17.30
N GLN A 86 20.48 -20.26 16.01
CA GLN A 86 20.47 -21.26 14.93
C GLN A 86 21.70 -22.18 14.96
N LEU A 87 22.87 -21.65 15.32
CA LEU A 87 24.11 -22.42 15.45
C LEU A 87 24.17 -23.24 16.75
N ALA A 88 23.45 -22.82 17.79
CA ALA A 88 23.32 -23.58 19.03
C ALA A 88 22.41 -24.81 18.88
N MET A 89 21.50 -24.81 17.90
CA MET A 89 20.63 -25.95 17.60
C MET A 89 21.42 -27.11 16.97
N PRO A 90 21.13 -28.37 17.35
CA PRO A 90 21.73 -29.52 16.70
C PRO A 90 21.19 -29.67 15.27
N CYS A 91 22.02 -30.22 14.39
CA CYS A 91 21.58 -30.72 13.09
C CYS A 91 20.56 -31.86 13.29
N LYS A 92 19.75 -32.16 12.26
CA LYS A 92 18.81 -33.30 12.30
C LYS A 92 19.48 -34.65 12.58
N CYS A 93 20.76 -34.80 12.22
CA CYS A 93 21.56 -36.00 12.53
C CYS A 93 22.21 -35.97 13.93
N GLY A 94 21.89 -34.97 14.77
CA GLY A 94 22.43 -34.80 16.13
C GLY A 94 23.80 -34.12 16.19
N SER A 95 24.48 -33.93 15.07
CA SER A 95 25.79 -33.26 15.01
C SER A 95 25.70 -31.73 15.07
N LYS A 96 26.82 -31.05 15.32
CA LYS A 96 26.88 -29.58 15.42
C LYS A 96 26.76 -28.92 14.05
N LEU A 97 26.30 -27.67 14.04
CA LEU A 97 26.24 -26.82 12.86
C LEU A 97 27.41 -25.83 12.88
N HIS A 98 28.05 -25.63 11.73
CA HIS A 98 29.13 -24.67 11.54
C HIS A 98 28.78 -23.66 10.46
N HIS A 99 29.03 -22.38 10.75
CA HIS A 99 28.81 -21.29 9.80
C HIS A 99 30.01 -21.14 8.88
N LEU A 100 29.82 -21.44 7.60
CA LEU A 100 30.75 -21.14 6.53
C LEU A 100 30.46 -19.74 6.01
N ARG A 101 31.23 -18.76 6.49
CA ARG A 101 31.08 -17.36 6.08
C ARG A 101 31.53 -17.16 4.64
N CYS A 102 30.81 -16.30 3.93
CA CYS A 102 31.20 -15.82 2.61
C CYS A 102 31.65 -14.36 2.71
N HIS A 103 32.61 -13.97 1.88
CA HIS A 103 33.08 -12.59 1.77
C HIS A 103 32.58 -11.89 0.50
N ALA A 104 31.75 -12.57 -0.30
CA ALA A 104 31.16 -11.98 -1.48
C ALA A 104 30.23 -10.83 -1.09
N SER A 105 30.36 -9.74 -1.82
CA SER A 105 29.48 -8.58 -1.74
C SER A 105 28.86 -8.31 -3.10
N MET A 106 27.70 -7.68 -3.07
CA MET A 106 27.01 -7.20 -4.26
C MET A 106 26.51 -5.80 -4.00
N THR A 107 26.61 -4.96 -5.03
CA THR A 107 26.04 -3.62 -5.01
C THR A 107 24.90 -3.58 -6.03
N LEU A 108 23.76 -3.03 -5.61
CA LEU A 108 22.65 -2.72 -6.49
C LEU A 108 22.54 -1.21 -6.62
N TRP A 109 22.25 -0.77 -7.84
CA TRP A 109 21.95 0.62 -8.15
C TRP A 109 20.52 0.70 -8.63
N LYS A 110 19.70 1.51 -7.94
CA LYS A 110 18.39 1.91 -8.43
C LYS A 110 18.50 3.34 -8.94
N TYR A 111 18.23 3.52 -10.22
CA TYR A 111 18.32 4.81 -10.88
C TYR A 111 17.19 4.94 -11.90
N LYS A 112 16.98 6.15 -12.38
CA LYS A 112 15.88 6.49 -13.25
C LYS A 112 16.15 5.96 -14.65
N HIS A 113 15.33 5.03 -15.10
CA HIS A 113 15.30 4.68 -16.51
C HIS A 113 14.43 5.71 -17.25
N ARG A 114 15.02 6.85 -17.63
CA ARG A 114 14.38 7.78 -18.58
C ARG A 114 15.19 7.92 -19.85
N LEU A 115 14.46 8.09 -20.94
CA LEU A 115 14.98 8.55 -22.23
C LEU A 115 15.87 9.76 -22.01
N TYR A 116 17.11 9.69 -22.51
CA TYR A 116 17.87 10.88 -22.78
C TYR A 116 17.09 11.71 -23.81
N HIS A 117 16.68 12.91 -23.41
CA HIS A 117 15.94 13.87 -24.25
C HIS A 117 14.51 13.45 -24.67
N PRO A 118 13.55 13.38 -23.72
CA PRO A 118 12.17 12.95 -24.00
C PRO A 118 11.41 13.86 -24.98
N SER A 119 11.85 15.12 -25.11
CA SER A 119 11.27 16.13 -26.01
C SER A 119 11.94 16.18 -27.39
N VAL A 120 12.97 15.38 -27.64
CA VAL A 120 13.70 15.39 -28.90
C VAL A 120 13.05 14.45 -29.90
N GLY A 121 12.80 14.93 -31.12
CA GLY A 121 12.11 14.18 -32.15
C GLY A 121 12.86 12.89 -32.57
N PRO A 122 12.15 11.86 -33.07
CA PRO A 122 12.71 10.54 -33.41
C PRO A 122 13.94 10.60 -34.31
N LEU A 123 13.96 11.52 -35.27
CA LEU A 123 15.08 11.71 -36.19
C LEU A 123 16.37 12.13 -35.47
N ARG A 124 16.26 13.02 -34.47
CA ARG A 124 17.42 13.50 -33.71
C ARG A 124 17.91 12.45 -32.72
N LEU A 125 17.05 11.54 -32.27
CA LEU A 125 17.47 10.39 -31.46
C LEU A 125 18.28 9.39 -32.30
N ILE A 126 17.93 9.23 -33.59
CA ILE A 126 18.67 8.38 -34.55
C ILE A 126 20.01 9.00 -34.96
N VAL A 127 20.09 10.31 -35.11
CA VAL A 127 21.33 10.99 -35.51
C VAL A 127 22.28 11.23 -34.33
N GLY A 128 21.74 11.21 -33.10
CA GLY A 128 22.46 11.61 -31.90
C GLY A 128 22.19 13.08 -31.56
N VAL A 129 21.91 13.36 -30.28
CA VAL A 129 21.59 14.71 -29.84
C VAL A 129 22.87 15.56 -29.81
N PRO A 130 22.91 16.74 -30.47
CA PRO A 130 24.12 17.56 -30.49
C PRO A 130 24.56 17.96 -29.09
N THR A 131 25.82 17.70 -28.76
CA THR A 131 26.48 18.13 -27.51
C THR A 131 27.66 19.05 -27.83
N LEU A 132 28.20 19.71 -26.81
CA LEU A 132 29.41 20.56 -26.91
C LEU A 132 30.65 19.81 -27.47
N ILE A 133 30.65 18.48 -27.47
CA ILE A 133 31.79 17.63 -27.85
C ILE A 133 31.48 16.85 -29.16
N GLY A 134 30.33 17.10 -29.79
CA GLY A 134 29.88 16.42 -31.01
C GLY A 134 28.50 15.77 -30.87
N PRO A 135 28.03 15.01 -31.87
CA PRO A 135 26.77 14.28 -31.76
C PRO A 135 26.84 13.27 -30.62
N GLY A 136 25.85 13.31 -29.72
CA GLY A 136 25.70 12.34 -28.64
C GLY A 136 25.34 10.95 -29.16
N HIS A 137 25.23 9.98 -28.25
CA HIS A 137 24.92 8.60 -28.59
C HIS A 137 23.60 8.45 -29.34
N SER A 138 23.60 7.61 -30.38
CA SER A 138 22.43 7.33 -31.20
C SER A 138 21.62 6.18 -30.63
N VAL A 139 20.29 6.22 -30.75
CA VAL A 139 19.45 5.05 -30.45
C VAL A 139 19.72 3.89 -31.41
N ALA A 140 20.30 4.15 -32.58
CA ALA A 140 20.74 3.12 -33.51
C ALA A 140 21.93 2.30 -32.98
N ASP A 141 22.71 2.85 -32.04
CA ASP A 141 23.83 2.14 -31.40
C ASP A 141 23.33 1.04 -30.45
N ILE A 142 22.08 1.13 -29.99
CA ILE A 142 21.45 0.17 -29.08
C ILE A 142 20.96 -1.07 -29.86
N SER A 143 20.37 -0.86 -31.03
CA SER A 143 19.88 -1.93 -31.90
C SER A 143 19.69 -1.44 -33.32
N SER A 144 20.05 -2.25 -34.31
CA SER A 144 19.85 -1.95 -35.73
C SER A 144 18.38 -1.74 -36.11
N VAL A 145 17.45 -2.28 -35.32
CA VAL A 145 16.00 -2.10 -35.51
C VAL A 145 15.57 -0.65 -35.23
N LEU A 146 16.36 0.10 -34.48
CA LEU A 146 16.11 1.51 -34.12
C LEU A 146 16.65 2.51 -35.15
N LEU A 147 17.13 2.04 -36.32
CA LEU A 147 17.35 2.90 -37.50
C LEU A 147 16.04 3.35 -38.15
N ASN A 148 14.94 2.64 -37.88
CA ASN A 148 13.63 2.97 -38.42
C ASN A 148 12.96 4.08 -37.58
N ILE A 149 12.71 5.23 -38.20
CA ILE A 149 12.10 6.40 -37.56
C ILE A 149 10.71 6.14 -36.96
N ASP A 150 9.88 5.34 -37.65
CA ASP A 150 8.55 4.99 -37.16
C ASP A 150 8.64 4.06 -35.96
N ARG A 151 9.64 3.16 -35.96
CA ARG A 151 9.91 2.31 -34.80
C ARG A 151 10.36 3.13 -33.60
N VAL A 152 11.28 4.07 -33.81
CA VAL A 152 11.73 4.99 -32.75
C VAL A 152 10.59 5.85 -32.23
N LYS A 153 9.73 6.36 -33.11
CA LYS A 153 8.52 7.11 -32.72
C LYS A 153 7.57 6.25 -31.88
N LYS A 154 7.34 4.99 -32.26
CA LYS A 154 6.48 4.07 -31.52
C LYS A 154 7.05 3.72 -30.15
N GLU A 155 8.34 3.44 -30.05
CA GLU A 155 8.98 3.18 -28.74
C GLU A 155 9.01 4.46 -27.89
N GLN A 156 9.28 5.62 -28.48
CA GLN A 156 9.19 6.91 -27.78
C GLN A 156 7.78 7.16 -27.25
N GLN A 157 6.74 6.88 -28.03
CA GLN A 157 5.34 7.01 -27.62
C GLN A 157 4.95 6.09 -26.46
N LYS A 158 5.38 4.83 -26.47
CA LYS A 158 5.14 3.91 -25.34
C LYS A 158 5.78 4.41 -24.04
N LEU A 159 6.94 5.05 -24.16
CA LEU A 159 7.72 5.55 -23.04
C LEU A 159 7.23 6.93 -22.57
N THR A 160 6.68 7.77 -23.46
CA THR A 160 6.02 9.03 -23.08
C THR A 160 4.59 8.84 -22.59
N SER A 161 3.86 7.81 -23.04
CA SER A 161 2.54 7.48 -22.50
C SER A 161 2.58 7.01 -21.03
N THR A 162 3.77 6.68 -20.51
CA THR A 162 4.02 6.36 -19.09
C THR A 162 4.42 7.58 -18.26
N ILE A 163 4.70 8.73 -18.89
CA ILE A 163 4.95 9.99 -18.19
C ILE A 163 3.59 10.57 -17.84
N ALA A 164 3.37 10.83 -16.54
CA ALA A 164 2.13 11.31 -15.95
C ALA A 164 1.33 12.21 -16.92
N LYS A 165 0.25 11.62 -17.41
CA LYS A 165 -0.82 12.26 -18.14
C LYS A 165 -1.26 13.51 -17.37
N GLY A 166 -1.42 14.64 -18.05
CA GLY A 166 -1.67 15.94 -17.42
C GLY A 166 -2.92 15.94 -16.52
N GLY A 167 -3.11 16.99 -15.71
CA GLY A 167 -4.24 17.09 -14.78
C GLY A 167 -5.61 16.88 -15.45
N ASP A 168 -5.77 17.36 -16.69
CA ASP A 168 -7.01 17.20 -17.46
C ASP A 168 -7.33 15.73 -17.78
N GLU A 169 -6.32 14.90 -17.99
CA GLU A 169 -6.50 13.48 -18.30
C GLU A 169 -6.75 12.65 -17.03
N LEU A 170 -6.23 13.08 -15.88
CA LEU A 170 -6.66 12.55 -14.58
C LEU A 170 -8.14 12.84 -14.33
N ILE A 171 -8.59 14.07 -14.61
CA ILE A 171 -9.99 14.47 -14.45
C ILE A 171 -10.87 13.65 -15.40
N ALA A 172 -10.47 13.52 -16.68
CA ALA A 172 -11.19 12.71 -17.65
C ALA A 172 -11.24 11.23 -17.24
N GLY A 173 -10.11 10.66 -16.80
CA GLY A 173 -10.05 9.27 -16.33
C GLY A 173 -10.85 9.03 -15.06
N PHE A 174 -10.90 10.01 -14.15
CA PHE A 174 -11.76 9.92 -12.96
C PHE A 174 -13.24 9.98 -13.33
N ALA A 175 -13.63 10.86 -14.25
CA ALA A 175 -14.99 10.93 -14.77
C ALA A 175 -15.41 9.61 -15.45
N GLU A 176 -14.55 9.06 -16.30
CA GLU A 176 -14.77 7.75 -16.93
C GLU A 176 -14.87 6.63 -15.89
N PHE A 177 -14.04 6.65 -14.85
CA PHE A 177 -14.12 5.69 -13.76
C PHE A 177 -15.46 5.75 -13.03
N GLU A 178 -15.97 6.95 -12.75
CA GLU A 178 -17.27 7.13 -12.10
C GLU A 178 -18.45 6.68 -12.97
N GLU A 179 -18.40 6.98 -14.27
CA GLU A 179 -19.41 6.51 -15.23
C GLU A 179 -19.44 4.98 -15.31
N ASN A 180 -18.27 4.33 -15.32
CA ASN A 180 -18.15 2.88 -15.41
C ASN A 180 -18.42 2.17 -14.07
N ASN A 181 -18.25 2.85 -12.93
CA ASN A 181 -18.42 2.29 -11.59
C ASN A 181 -19.53 3.01 -10.84
N LEU A 182 -20.72 3.05 -11.44
CA LEU A 182 -21.93 3.61 -10.85
C LEU A 182 -22.13 3.11 -9.42
N ARG A 183 -22.29 4.05 -8.49
CA ARG A 183 -22.47 3.84 -7.03
C ARG A 183 -21.25 3.34 -6.26
N PHE A 184 -20.09 3.17 -6.88
CA PHE A 184 -18.87 2.84 -6.14
C PHE A 184 -18.30 4.05 -5.40
N ILE A 185 -18.27 5.21 -6.05
CA ILE A 185 -17.93 6.49 -5.39
C ILE A 185 -19.20 7.05 -4.75
N ILE A 186 -19.25 7.06 -3.42
CA ILE A 186 -20.44 7.47 -2.64
C ILE A 186 -20.35 8.92 -2.14
N HIS A 187 -19.13 9.45 -2.02
CA HIS A 187 -18.87 10.83 -1.64
C HIS A 187 -17.51 11.28 -2.18
N LYS A 188 -17.43 12.51 -2.68
CA LYS A 188 -16.18 13.09 -3.18
C LYS A 188 -16.12 14.59 -2.91
N THR A 189 -14.93 15.07 -2.59
CA THR A 189 -14.61 16.50 -2.51
C THR A 189 -13.19 16.70 -3.04
N PHE A 190 -12.97 17.79 -3.76
CA PHE A 190 -11.69 18.15 -4.34
C PHE A 190 -11.35 19.58 -3.94
N GLY A 191 -10.08 19.82 -3.60
CA GLY A 191 -9.59 21.12 -3.17
C GLY A 191 -8.43 20.99 -2.18
N SER A 192 -8.31 21.95 -1.27
CA SER A 192 -7.35 21.85 -0.16
C SER A 192 -7.59 20.61 0.70
N VAL A 193 -8.86 20.29 0.93
CA VAL A 193 -9.33 19.02 1.50
C VAL A 193 -9.85 18.17 0.35
N THR A 194 -9.17 17.06 0.06
CA THR A 194 -9.56 16.10 -0.96
C THR A 194 -9.85 14.76 -0.30
N VAL A 195 -11.10 14.32 -0.43
CA VAL A 195 -11.59 13.06 0.14
C VAL A 195 -12.42 12.34 -0.91
N ILE A 196 -12.12 11.06 -1.15
CA ILE A 196 -12.87 10.19 -2.06
C ILE A 196 -13.28 8.97 -1.26
N CYS A 197 -14.60 8.79 -1.08
CA CYS A 197 -15.17 7.68 -0.35
C CYS A 197 -15.73 6.64 -1.31
N MET A 198 -15.35 5.39 -1.09
CA MET A 198 -15.61 4.25 -1.94
C MET A 198 -16.34 3.17 -1.16
N GLN A 199 -17.35 2.59 -1.79
CA GLN A 199 -18.15 1.53 -1.19
C GLN A 199 -18.80 0.68 -2.29
N SER A 200 -18.64 -0.64 -2.20
CA SER A 200 -19.44 -1.55 -3.03
C SER A 200 -20.75 -1.91 -2.33
N THR A 201 -21.69 -2.46 -3.10
CA THR A 201 -22.96 -2.97 -2.56
C THR A 201 -22.78 -4.02 -1.46
N MET A 202 -21.72 -4.84 -1.55
CA MET A 202 -21.39 -5.81 -0.52
C MET A 202 -20.91 -5.15 0.77
N LEU A 203 -20.09 -4.09 0.66
CA LEU A 203 -19.60 -3.35 1.84
C LEU A 203 -20.74 -2.57 2.51
N LEU A 204 -21.65 -1.96 1.73
CA LEU A 204 -22.85 -1.30 2.24
C LEU A 204 -23.69 -2.23 3.12
N ALA A 205 -23.87 -3.48 2.70
CA ALA A 205 -24.62 -4.48 3.46
C ALA A 205 -23.98 -4.84 4.82
N GLN A 206 -22.70 -4.54 5.04
CA GLN A 206 -22.02 -4.80 6.32
C GLN A 206 -22.19 -3.66 7.34
N ILE A 207 -22.66 -2.49 6.90
CA ILE A 207 -22.71 -1.29 7.76
C ILE A 207 -23.86 -1.35 8.76
N VAL A 208 -25.03 -1.85 8.34
CA VAL A 208 -26.19 -2.08 9.22
C VAL A 208 -26.24 -3.56 9.56
N LYS A 209 -26.28 -3.90 10.85
CA LYS A 209 -26.31 -5.29 11.32
C LYS A 209 -27.75 -5.79 11.44
N ASP A 210 -27.96 -7.06 11.10
CA ASP A 210 -29.28 -7.71 11.20
C ASP A 210 -29.62 -8.11 12.64
N CYS A 211 -28.63 -8.19 13.53
CA CYS A 211 -28.80 -8.54 14.93
C CYS A 211 -27.83 -7.80 15.84
N ILE A 212 -28.28 -7.56 17.08
CA ILE A 212 -27.43 -7.12 18.19
C ILE A 212 -26.73 -8.37 18.73
N LEU A 213 -25.39 -8.38 18.70
CA LEU A 213 -24.54 -9.41 19.28
C LEU A 213 -24.34 -9.12 20.77
N ASP A 214 -24.31 -10.16 21.60
CA ASP A 214 -24.22 -9.98 23.06
C ASP A 214 -22.86 -9.43 23.55
N ASP A 215 -21.79 -9.53 22.73
CA ASP A 215 -20.38 -9.35 23.17
C ASP A 215 -19.73 -7.99 22.85
N GLY A 216 -20.48 -6.88 22.78
CA GLY A 216 -19.90 -5.55 22.51
C GLY A 216 -19.33 -5.37 21.09
N LEU A 217 -19.46 -6.39 20.23
CA LEU A 217 -19.06 -6.41 18.82
C LEU A 217 -20.06 -5.69 17.89
N ASN A 218 -20.93 -4.84 18.46
CA ASN A 218 -22.02 -4.19 17.73
C ASN A 218 -21.61 -2.89 17.04
N GLY A 219 -20.49 -2.28 17.41
CA GLY A 219 -20.01 -1.06 16.78
C GLY A 219 -19.40 -1.25 15.39
N LEU A 220 -19.33 -0.14 14.67
CA LEU A 220 -18.39 0.07 13.56
C LEU A 220 -17.07 0.61 14.11
N VAL A 221 -15.94 0.21 13.53
CA VAL A 221 -14.60 0.66 13.91
C VAL A 221 -13.93 1.36 12.75
N SER A 222 -13.50 2.60 12.94
CA SER A 222 -12.78 3.38 11.93
C SER A 222 -11.30 3.48 12.29
N ASP A 223 -10.43 3.19 11.32
CA ASP A 223 -8.97 3.25 11.45
C ASP A 223 -8.33 3.95 10.24
N ALA A 224 -7.21 4.63 10.49
CA ALA A 224 -6.48 5.44 9.54
C ALA A 224 -5.10 4.83 9.24
N ALA A 225 -4.99 4.15 8.09
CA ALA A 225 -3.76 3.48 7.65
C ALA A 225 -2.80 4.43 6.90
N HIS A 226 -1.61 4.62 7.46
CA HIS A 226 -0.54 5.41 6.86
C HIS A 226 0.34 4.59 5.90
N GLY A 227 0.84 5.24 4.84
CA GLY A 227 1.79 4.64 3.90
C GLY A 227 1.17 3.61 2.94
N PHE A 228 -0.16 3.55 2.89
CA PHE A 228 -0.87 2.77 1.88
C PHE A 228 -0.75 3.40 0.48
N TRP A 229 -0.84 4.73 0.41
CA TRP A 229 -0.71 5.49 -0.82
C TRP A 229 0.75 5.86 -1.12
N GLU A 230 1.04 6.11 -2.40
CA GLU A 230 2.36 6.59 -2.83
C GLU A 230 2.68 7.98 -2.24
N ASP A 231 1.67 8.86 -2.16
CA ASP A 231 1.77 10.10 -1.40
C ASP A 231 1.76 9.80 0.10
N ARG A 232 2.85 10.16 0.77
CA ARG A 232 3.03 9.96 2.22
C ARG A 232 2.14 10.85 3.08
N ASN A 233 1.58 11.92 2.51
CA ASN A 233 0.63 12.78 3.20
C ASN A 233 -0.80 12.21 3.15
N ALA A 234 -1.08 11.39 2.13
CA ALA A 234 -2.37 10.74 1.99
C ALA A 234 -2.53 9.58 2.98
N VAL A 235 -3.76 9.34 3.39
CA VAL A 235 -4.15 8.31 4.34
C VAL A 235 -5.31 7.51 3.76
N LEU A 236 -5.31 6.21 4.03
CA LEU A 236 -6.46 5.35 3.77
C LEU A 236 -7.26 5.24 5.07
N ILE A 237 -8.50 5.71 5.07
CA ILE A 237 -9.40 5.50 6.20
C ILE A 237 -10.32 4.33 5.88
N ILE A 238 -10.49 3.42 6.82
CA ILE A 238 -11.37 2.26 6.69
C ILE A 238 -12.31 2.22 7.89
N THR A 239 -13.62 2.22 7.65
CA THR A 239 -14.59 1.81 8.68
C THR A 239 -14.99 0.38 8.42
N SER A 240 -14.88 -0.48 9.43
CA SER A 240 -15.20 -1.90 9.37
C SER A 240 -16.24 -2.30 10.42
N GLY A 241 -17.07 -3.27 10.06
CA GLY A 241 -17.99 -3.94 10.99
C GLY A 241 -17.59 -5.40 11.17
N TYR A 242 -17.82 -5.96 12.36
CA TYR A 242 -17.65 -7.39 12.56
C TYR A 242 -18.78 -8.18 11.88
N SER A 243 -18.42 -9.19 11.08
CA SER A 243 -19.37 -10.10 10.43
C SER A 243 -19.35 -11.46 11.14
N PRO A 244 -20.42 -11.85 11.85
CA PRO A 244 -20.53 -13.15 12.50
C PRO A 244 -20.47 -14.31 11.50
N LEU A 245 -21.05 -14.12 10.31
CA LEU A 245 -21.06 -15.12 9.24
C LEU A 245 -19.64 -15.50 8.79
N LEU A 246 -18.77 -14.50 8.67
CA LEU A 246 -17.37 -14.69 8.23
C LEU A 246 -16.40 -14.83 9.39
N ASN A 247 -16.85 -14.59 10.62
CA ASN A 247 -16.05 -14.51 11.84
C ASN A 247 -14.84 -13.57 11.68
N ARG A 248 -15.04 -12.43 11.00
CA ARG A 248 -14.00 -11.47 10.59
C ARG A 248 -14.54 -10.04 10.55
N TRP A 249 -13.63 -9.07 10.68
CA TRP A 249 -13.89 -7.67 10.38
C TRP A 249 -13.95 -7.46 8.88
N VAL A 250 -15.05 -6.89 8.41
CA VAL A 250 -15.29 -6.62 6.99
C VAL A 250 -15.40 -5.11 6.80
N PRO A 251 -14.71 -4.54 5.79
CA PRO A 251 -14.86 -3.12 5.49
C PRO A 251 -16.31 -2.78 5.12
N GLY A 252 -16.80 -1.65 5.63
CA GLY A 252 -18.05 -1.03 5.22
C GLY A 252 -17.82 0.14 4.26
N ILE A 253 -16.75 0.91 4.47
CA ILE A 253 -16.37 2.07 3.65
C ILE A 253 -14.86 2.23 3.64
N LEU A 254 -14.32 2.65 2.49
CA LEU A 254 -12.92 2.95 2.27
C LEU A 254 -12.79 4.38 1.78
N SER A 255 -11.86 5.16 2.32
CA SER A 255 -11.67 6.55 1.91
C SER A 255 -10.21 6.87 1.65
N TYR A 256 -9.95 7.44 0.47
CA TYR A 256 -8.74 8.22 0.23
C TYR A 256 -8.91 9.59 0.88
N VAL A 257 -7.92 10.04 1.65
CA VAL A 257 -7.83 11.41 2.16
C VAL A 257 -6.43 11.97 1.92
N ASN A 258 -6.31 13.22 1.49
CA ASN A 258 -5.01 13.88 1.26
C ASN A 258 -4.42 14.56 2.53
N GLY A 259 -4.99 14.30 3.70
CA GLY A 259 -4.61 14.95 4.95
C GLY A 259 -5.33 14.36 6.16
N ARG A 260 -5.16 15.00 7.33
CA ARG A 260 -5.56 14.46 8.65
C ARG A 260 -6.22 15.50 9.56
N SER A 261 -6.82 16.54 8.98
CA SER A 261 -7.59 17.51 9.78
C SER A 261 -8.99 16.97 10.07
N SER A 262 -9.67 17.59 11.04
CA SER A 262 -11.07 17.28 11.34
C SER A 262 -11.99 17.38 10.12
N GLU A 263 -11.73 18.31 9.20
CA GLU A 263 -12.50 18.43 7.96
C GLU A 263 -12.32 17.22 7.02
N HIS A 264 -11.15 16.57 7.02
CA HIS A 264 -10.96 15.33 6.24
C HIS A 264 -11.82 14.20 6.81
N PHE A 265 -11.78 14.03 8.14
CA PHE A 265 -12.55 13.00 8.84
C PHE A 265 -14.04 13.25 8.74
N LYS A 266 -14.48 14.52 8.79
CA LYS A 266 -15.87 14.91 8.59
C LYS A 266 -16.43 14.37 7.27
N HIS A 267 -15.70 14.49 6.17
CA HIS A 267 -16.18 13.96 4.88
C HIS A 267 -16.30 12.43 4.87
N HIS A 268 -15.38 11.71 5.53
CA HIS A 268 -15.46 10.26 5.67
C HIS A 268 -16.68 9.84 6.50
N PHE A 269 -16.87 10.44 7.69
CA PHE A 269 -18.01 10.12 8.55
C PHE A 269 -19.35 10.56 7.94
N TYR A 270 -19.39 11.68 7.23
CA TYR A 270 -20.60 12.12 6.53
C TYR A 270 -21.02 11.10 5.46
N ALA A 271 -20.05 10.57 4.70
CA ALA A 271 -20.31 9.50 3.75
C ALA A 271 -20.80 8.22 4.44
N LEU A 272 -20.19 7.86 5.58
CA LEU A 272 -20.60 6.72 6.40
C LEU A 272 -22.07 6.86 6.86
N PHE A 273 -22.46 8.03 7.39
CA PHE A 273 -23.83 8.29 7.86
C PHE A 273 -24.85 8.22 6.74
N LYS A 274 -24.51 8.73 5.55
CA LYS A 274 -25.35 8.55 4.36
C LYS A 274 -25.51 7.08 3.99
N SER A 275 -24.44 6.29 4.04
CA SER A 275 -24.52 4.84 3.79
C SER A 275 -25.38 4.11 4.82
N ILE A 276 -25.26 4.45 6.11
CA ILE A 276 -26.13 3.89 7.17
C ILE A 276 -27.60 4.19 6.86
N ALA A 277 -27.91 5.45 6.53
CA ALA A 277 -29.28 5.86 6.23
C ALA A 277 -29.84 5.20 4.96
N GLU A 278 -29.03 5.08 3.90
CA GLU A 278 -29.41 4.38 2.68
C GLU A 278 -29.74 2.92 2.96
N GLU A 279 -28.88 2.23 3.70
CA GLU A 279 -29.05 0.81 4.01
C GLU A 279 -30.22 0.57 4.97
N ALA A 280 -30.41 1.43 5.98
CA ALA A 280 -31.56 1.38 6.88
C ALA A 280 -32.87 1.54 6.08
N LYS A 281 -32.93 2.54 5.19
CA LYS A 281 -34.07 2.74 4.30
C LYS A 281 -34.31 1.54 3.39
N ARG A 282 -33.26 0.95 2.82
CA ARG A 282 -33.35 -0.24 1.96
C ARG A 282 -33.95 -1.45 2.70
N ARG A 283 -33.64 -1.59 3.99
CA ARG A 283 -34.14 -2.67 4.87
C ARG A 283 -35.46 -2.33 5.57
N GLY A 284 -35.98 -1.11 5.42
CA GLY A 284 -37.17 -0.66 6.16
C GLY A 284 -36.93 -0.49 7.66
N ILE A 285 -35.68 -0.28 8.08
CA ILE A 285 -35.29 0.00 9.46
C ILE A 285 -35.49 1.48 9.73
N VAL A 286 -36.09 1.82 10.88
CA VAL A 286 -36.26 3.21 11.31
C VAL A 286 -34.88 3.80 11.61
N LEU A 287 -34.58 4.95 11.02
CA LEU A 287 -33.35 5.67 11.28
C LEU A 287 -33.40 6.26 12.70
N THR A 288 -32.53 5.78 13.59
CA THR A 288 -32.37 6.31 14.94
C THR A 288 -30.91 6.68 15.21
N ASP A 289 -30.67 7.53 16.21
CA ASP A 289 -29.31 7.98 16.52
C ASP A 289 -28.39 6.81 16.93
N GLU A 290 -28.95 5.76 17.52
CA GLU A 290 -28.21 4.57 17.92
C GLU A 290 -27.53 3.87 16.73
N LEU A 291 -28.08 3.98 15.52
CA LEU A 291 -27.47 3.40 14.31
C LEU A 291 -26.14 4.06 13.94
N PHE A 292 -25.90 5.28 14.42
CA PHE A 292 -24.63 5.97 14.26
C PHE A 292 -23.64 5.70 15.40
N SER A 293 -24.05 4.93 16.42
CA SER A 293 -23.17 4.59 17.55
C SER A 293 -22.07 3.65 17.06
N GLY A 294 -20.82 4.13 17.08
CA GLY A 294 -19.64 3.41 16.63
C GLY A 294 -18.49 3.55 17.63
N VAL A 295 -17.61 2.55 17.67
CA VAL A 295 -16.39 2.59 18.48
C VAL A 295 -15.30 3.16 17.60
N ILE A 296 -14.78 4.33 17.94
CA ILE A 296 -13.79 5.00 17.10
C ILE A 296 -12.54 5.24 17.95
N ASP A 297 -11.38 4.92 17.38
CA ASP A 297 -10.09 5.03 18.06
C ASP A 297 -9.59 6.46 17.88
N PHE A 298 -9.83 7.33 18.87
CA PHE A 298 -9.88 8.75 18.57
C PHE A 298 -8.57 9.51 18.81
N SER A 299 -7.92 9.88 17.71
CA SER A 299 -7.25 11.18 17.68
C SER A 299 -8.27 12.32 17.86
N GLU A 300 -7.84 13.49 18.36
CA GLU A 300 -8.73 14.66 18.57
C GLU A 300 -9.42 15.10 17.27
N ALA A 301 -8.70 15.08 16.15
CA ALA A 301 -9.22 15.46 14.84
C ALA A 301 -10.35 14.54 14.35
N GLU A 302 -10.28 13.23 14.63
CA GLU A 302 -11.33 12.29 14.26
C GLU A 302 -12.62 12.55 15.06
N ARG A 303 -12.50 12.89 16.35
CA ARG A 303 -13.68 13.22 17.20
C ARG A 303 -14.40 14.43 16.64
N ASP A 304 -13.64 15.49 16.39
CA ASP A 304 -14.19 16.73 15.87
C ASP A 304 -14.81 16.51 14.49
N GLY A 305 -14.17 15.69 13.65
CA GLY A 305 -14.71 15.28 12.36
C GLY A 305 -16.02 14.50 12.46
N PHE A 306 -16.13 13.55 13.38
CA PHE A 306 -17.34 12.77 13.61
C PHE A 306 -18.51 13.66 14.05
N VAL A 307 -18.27 14.50 15.06
CA VAL A 307 -19.30 15.42 15.58
C VAL A 307 -19.78 16.38 14.48
N ALA A 308 -18.84 16.98 13.74
CA ALA A 308 -19.18 17.87 12.63
C ALA A 308 -19.96 17.16 11.51
N ALA A 309 -19.62 15.90 11.22
CA ALA A 309 -20.34 15.10 10.24
C ALA A 309 -21.76 14.75 10.70
N PHE A 310 -21.95 14.46 11.99
CA PHE A 310 -23.23 14.05 12.55
C PHE A 310 -24.23 15.19 12.49
N VAL A 311 -23.80 16.38 12.94
CA VAL A 311 -24.57 17.63 12.82
C VAL A 311 -24.91 17.90 11.36
N CYS A 312 -23.93 17.84 10.46
CA CYS A 312 -24.13 18.09 9.04
C CYS A 312 -25.10 17.09 8.38
N PHE A 313 -25.04 15.82 8.78
CA PHE A 313 -25.95 14.79 8.29
C PHE A 313 -27.39 15.07 8.70
N TRP A 314 -27.65 15.33 9.98
CA TRP A 314 -29.00 15.56 10.48
C TRP A 314 -29.60 16.87 9.96
N GLN A 315 -28.83 17.95 9.91
CA GLN A 315 -29.25 19.21 9.29
C GLN A 315 -29.60 19.08 7.80
N SER A 316 -29.06 18.06 7.12
CA SER A 316 -29.39 17.78 5.71
C SER A 316 -30.68 16.95 5.53
N GLN A 317 -31.24 16.40 6.61
CA GLN A 317 -32.52 15.69 6.59
C GLN A 317 -33.68 16.68 6.66
N SER A 318 -34.60 16.63 5.70
CA SER A 318 -35.74 17.56 5.62
C SER A 318 -36.75 17.43 6.76
N GLU A 319 -36.75 16.30 7.47
CA GLU A 319 -37.68 15.99 8.55
C GLU A 319 -37.09 16.27 9.94
N ASP A 320 -35.81 16.64 10.00
CA ASP A 320 -35.13 16.90 11.27
C ASP A 320 -35.59 18.23 11.87
N LYS A 321 -35.85 18.21 13.19
CA LYS A 321 -36.31 19.38 13.96
C LYS A 321 -35.36 19.73 15.09
N HIS A 322 -34.28 18.97 15.27
CA HIS A 322 -33.31 19.22 16.32
C HIS A 322 -32.55 20.52 16.03
N SER A 323 -32.29 21.27 17.09
CA SER A 323 -31.37 22.39 17.06
C SER A 323 -29.93 21.89 16.95
N GLU A 324 -29.03 22.72 16.41
CA GLU A 324 -27.60 22.39 16.32
C GLU A 324 -27.00 21.99 17.68
N HIS A 325 -27.44 22.64 18.77
CA HIS A 325 -27.01 22.32 20.13
C HIS A 325 -27.44 20.91 20.58
N GLU A 326 -28.67 20.49 20.28
CA GLU A 326 -29.16 19.15 20.60
C GLU A 326 -28.38 18.08 19.84
N LEU A 327 -28.04 18.34 18.57
CA LEU A 327 -27.25 17.43 17.74
C LEU A 327 -25.81 17.28 18.25
N LEU A 328 -25.19 18.35 18.76
CA LEU A 328 -23.86 18.29 19.38
C LEU A 328 -23.86 17.44 20.67
N GLU A 329 -24.88 17.60 21.51
CA GLU A 329 -25.03 16.77 22.72
C GLU A 329 -25.30 15.30 22.39
N ALA A 330 -26.15 15.03 21.39
CA ALA A 330 -26.42 13.68 20.92
C ALA A 330 -25.15 13.02 20.36
N ALA A 331 -24.45 13.69 19.43
CA ALA A 331 -23.20 13.18 18.85
C ALA A 331 -22.20 12.78 19.94
N SER A 332 -22.06 13.61 20.99
CA SER A 332 -21.15 13.34 22.10
C SER A 332 -21.49 12.08 22.89
N LYS A 333 -22.78 11.71 22.99
CA LYS A 333 -23.24 10.49 23.68
C LYS A 333 -23.01 9.22 22.86
N HIS A 334 -22.97 9.34 21.53
CA HIS A 334 -22.74 8.22 20.61
C HIS A 334 -21.26 7.91 20.35
N LEU A 335 -20.35 8.67 20.98
CA LEU A 335 -18.91 8.43 20.97
C LEU A 335 -18.53 7.48 22.12
N HIS A 336 -18.17 6.23 21.79
CA HIS A 336 -17.60 5.28 22.76
C HIS A 336 -16.08 5.13 22.55
N GLY A 337 -15.30 5.26 23.62
CA GLY A 337 -13.83 5.21 23.57
C GLY A 337 -13.25 3.78 23.58
N CYS A 338 -12.02 3.64 23.05
CA CYS A 338 -11.28 2.38 22.88
C CYS A 338 -11.09 1.53 24.16
N ALA A 339 -10.98 2.16 25.35
CA ALA A 339 -10.69 1.48 26.61
C ALA A 339 -11.76 0.45 27.05
N GLN A 340 -13.04 0.72 26.77
CA GLN A 340 -14.14 -0.16 27.16
C GLN A 340 -14.25 -1.39 26.24
N HIS A 341 -13.75 -1.29 25.00
CA HIS A 341 -13.70 -2.42 24.07
C HIS A 341 -12.45 -3.29 24.28
N PHE A 342 -11.30 -2.70 24.61
CA PHE A 342 -10.09 -3.46 24.96
C PHE A 342 -10.33 -4.36 26.20
N ALA A 343 -11.09 -3.87 27.19
CA ALA A 343 -11.47 -4.66 28.37
C ALA A 343 -12.42 -5.82 28.03
N HIS A 344 -13.39 -5.64 27.13
CA HIS A 344 -14.28 -6.72 26.72
C HIS A 344 -13.62 -7.72 25.75
N GLN A 345 -12.67 -7.27 24.92
CA GLN A 345 -11.89 -8.15 24.03
C GLN A 345 -10.82 -8.98 24.76
N SER A 346 -10.21 -8.42 25.82
CA SER A 346 -9.14 -9.12 26.55
C SER A 346 -9.63 -10.34 27.34
N HIS A 347 -10.91 -10.38 27.73
CA HIS A 347 -11.50 -11.53 28.42
C HIS A 347 -11.67 -12.79 27.54
N MET A 348 -11.49 -12.69 26.22
CA MET A 348 -11.53 -13.84 25.29
C MET A 348 -10.14 -14.28 24.79
N LEU A 349 -9.06 -13.70 25.32
CA LEU A 349 -7.68 -14.06 24.98
C LEU A 349 -6.98 -14.82 26.11
N ASP A 350 -7.64 -15.84 26.68
CA ASP A 350 -6.91 -16.87 27.44
C ASP A 350 -6.44 -17.96 26.46
N GLY A 351 -5.24 -17.74 25.92
CA GLY A 351 -4.54 -18.71 25.08
C GLY A 351 -4.07 -18.17 23.75
N SER A 352 -2.84 -17.61 23.74
CA SER A 352 -1.92 -17.43 22.60
C SER A 352 -1.76 -16.00 22.07
N VAL A 353 -0.67 -15.37 22.54
CA VAL A 353 0.20 -14.41 21.83
C VAL A 353 -0.45 -13.13 21.31
N ALA A 354 -0.23 -12.03 22.04
CA ALA A 354 -0.50 -10.66 21.64
C ALA A 354 0.20 -10.34 20.31
N TRP A 355 -0.58 -10.23 19.24
CA TRP A 355 -0.17 -9.61 17.99
C TRP A 355 -0.98 -8.32 17.81
N PHE A 356 -0.26 -7.21 17.68
CA PHE A 356 -0.77 -5.96 17.15
C PHE A 356 -1.61 -6.24 15.89
N LEU A 357 -2.81 -5.67 15.85
CA LEU A 357 -3.72 -5.69 14.71
C LEU A 357 -3.10 -4.86 13.57
N ARG A 358 -2.10 -5.43 12.90
CA ARG A 358 -1.74 -5.06 11.54
C ARG A 358 -2.74 -5.80 10.68
N ILE A 359 -3.77 -5.11 10.21
CA ILE A 359 -4.71 -5.66 9.22
C ILE A 359 -3.86 -6.06 8.01
N ASN A 360 -3.53 -7.35 7.91
CA ASN A 360 -2.94 -7.93 6.72
C ASN A 360 -4.06 -7.91 5.68
N LEU A 361 -4.12 -6.82 4.91
CA LEU A 361 -4.85 -6.77 3.66
C LEU A 361 -4.37 -7.96 2.82
N ILE A 362 -5.26 -8.93 2.65
CA ILE A 362 -5.14 -9.93 1.60
C ILE A 362 -5.07 -9.12 0.30
N TYR A 363 -3.90 -9.18 -0.34
CA TYR A 363 -3.68 -8.68 -1.69
C TYR A 363 -4.74 -9.30 -2.61
N PHE A 364 -5.77 -8.55 -2.95
CA PHE A 364 -6.42 -8.72 -4.25
C PHE A 364 -5.48 -8.10 -5.28
N ALA A 365 -4.47 -8.87 -5.68
CA ALA A 365 -3.79 -8.64 -6.93
C ALA A 365 -4.74 -9.04 -8.06
N SER A 366 -5.10 -8.09 -8.93
CA SER A 366 -5.65 -8.22 -10.29
C SER A 366 -5.99 -6.77 -10.71
N ILE A 367 -5.61 -6.20 -11.86
CA ILE A 367 -5.37 -6.66 -13.23
C ILE A 367 -4.32 -5.75 -13.87
#